data_AF-A0A0V0QSY0-F1
#
_entry.id   AF-A0A0V0QSY0-F1
#
_cell.length_a   1.000
_cell.length_b   1.000
_cell.length_c   1.000
_cell.angle_alpha   90.00
_cell.angle_beta   90.00
_cell.angle_gamma   90.00
#
_symmetry.space_group_name_H-M   'P 1'
#
loop_
_entity.id
_entity.type
_entity.pdbx_description
1 polymer ?
#
loop_
_entity_poly.entity_id
_entity_poly.type
_entity_poly.pdbx_seq_one_letter_code
_entity_poly.pdbx_strand_id
1 'polypeptide(L)'
;MLYDIKKYEMIYQKQQKLIKKKLKLKQKLLNTLEQTNIMKKGLSQSFYMSQADDEEEQMNPKFFGCISRHSIIKEDALKKFTVQHSLIKVEKAPEPSDILWKNVGSAKSKKKMRILSQVIVYSTLIGVCLVLVLIKKFLQDTSQQIINDIWALALTLLASSAVAGGNVIIGIIIRYFASKEERNTQTEYFVNTGKKLTNMFAVNMILTTIISNMSTFWHLTNTNGDIPLDMITIINTYFILFITNSYLSSLFSIFDIVWGFRIFQRWRLTSSEKVKNTTTQKESNSIFEGHPVDLALRYANVLKNIQFAAAVSPLIPIGVPLCLVGLFIIYWVDKYLLVRRFVCSNFISHRLAKEMMKCLNQATLYFAMGNLLTMFMPTTKEYTGEDGEATGYDWKWPNFKTNLFFYLALFGVFISFLVAYSPIKKASLYKFYNKFISENKNERNFEETYIDIKQTVQQLDDYDFYHPIHKNYVLKHLQAQNKELFKKNFLQTQEANNKQQNKTNSNSKFLSNTLIMSPNNKGNSEIYSFDSLNENEKNKQSYINAKSLYDPQGSQDLSNYLVFQEIQNQQKQDLIKQEQKILKKQK
;
A
#
# COMPACT_ATOMS: atom_id res chain seq x y z
N MET A 1 30.34 16.34 52.40
CA MET A 1 29.35 15.68 51.51
C MET A 1 29.76 14.22 51.28
N LEU A 2 29.68 13.40 52.31
CA LEU A 2 29.77 11.93 52.18
C LEU A 2 28.33 11.45 52.00
N TYR A 3 27.92 11.32 50.75
CA TYR A 3 26.64 10.70 50.42
C TYR A 3 26.68 9.25 50.89
N ASP A 4 25.64 8.86 51.63
CA ASP A 4 25.52 7.60 52.37
C ASP A 4 25.66 6.38 51.44
N ILE A 5 26.86 5.79 51.42
CA ILE A 5 27.25 4.63 50.58
C ILE A 5 26.27 3.46 50.77
N LYS A 6 25.71 3.29 51.98
CA LYS A 6 24.70 2.26 52.27
C LYS A 6 23.43 2.45 51.46
N LYS A 7 23.00 3.69 51.20
CA LYS A 7 21.82 3.99 50.40
C LYS A 7 22.04 3.61 48.92
N TYR A 8 23.25 3.83 48.41
CA TYR A 8 23.62 3.45 47.04
C TYR A 8 23.68 1.93 46.88
N GLU A 9 24.30 1.21 47.82
CA GLU A 9 24.32 -0.26 47.82
C GLU A 9 22.91 -0.86 47.87
N MET A 10 22.01 -0.28 48.67
CA MET A 10 20.62 -0.75 48.75
C MET A 10 19.86 -0.57 47.43
N ILE A 11 20.07 0.56 46.74
CA ILE A 11 19.49 0.82 45.41
C ILE A 11 20.05 -0.16 44.39
N TYR A 12 21.37 -0.39 44.41
CA TYR A 12 22.04 -1.31 43.50
C TYR A 12 21.55 -2.77 43.68
N GLN A 13 21.43 -3.24 44.92
CA GLN A 13 20.89 -4.57 45.22
C GLN A 13 19.42 -4.71 44.78
N LYS A 14 18.62 -3.65 44.92
CA LYS A 14 17.21 -3.64 44.46
C LYS A 14 17.13 -3.73 42.93
N GLN A 15 18.01 -3.04 42.21
CA GLN A 15 18.11 -3.16 40.75
C GLN A 15 18.55 -4.56 40.31
N GLN A 16 19.53 -5.16 40.98
CA GLN A 16 19.98 -6.53 40.69
C GLN A 16 18.87 -7.57 40.90
N LYS A 17 18.06 -7.43 41.96
CA LYS A 17 16.88 -8.29 42.19
C LYS A 17 15.83 -8.13 41.08
N LEU A 18 15.58 -6.90 40.62
CA LEU A 18 14.66 -6.63 39.52
C LEU A 18 15.14 -7.23 38.19
N ILE A 19 16.44 -7.11 37.89
CA ILE A 19 17.05 -7.69 36.69
C ILE A 19 16.93 -9.22 36.71
N LYS A 20 17.27 -9.87 37.83
CA LYS A 20 17.10 -11.33 37.99
C LYS A 20 15.63 -11.76 37.83
N LYS A 21 14.68 -10.99 38.35
CA LYS A 21 13.24 -11.27 38.20
C LYS A 21 12.79 -11.16 36.73
N LYS A 22 13.25 -10.14 36.01
CA LYS A 22 12.98 -9.96 34.57
C LYS A 22 13.58 -11.10 33.73
N LEU A 23 14.81 -11.53 34.04
CA LEU A 23 15.45 -12.65 33.34
C LEU A 23 14.72 -13.98 33.57
N LYS A 24 14.31 -14.28 34.82
CA LYS A 24 13.48 -15.47 35.11
C LYS A 24 12.14 -15.45 34.36
N LEU A 25 11.49 -14.29 34.27
CA LEU A 25 10.24 -14.14 33.52
C LEU A 25 10.46 -14.37 32.02
N LYS A 26 11.53 -13.78 31.46
CA LYS A 26 11.92 -13.96 30.05
C LYS A 26 12.19 -15.43 29.74
N GLN A 27 12.92 -16.13 30.61
CA GLN A 27 13.20 -17.56 30.46
C GLN A 27 11.93 -18.41 30.50
N LYS A 28 11.00 -18.11 31.42
CA LYS A 28 9.72 -18.82 31.52
C LYS A 28 8.87 -18.63 30.25
N LEU A 29 8.82 -17.41 29.72
CA LEU A 29 8.17 -17.10 28.44
C LEU A 29 8.79 -17.85 27.26
N LEU A 30 10.12 -17.89 27.16
CA LEU A 30 10.84 -18.63 26.12
C LEU A 30 10.52 -20.13 26.15
N ASN A 31 10.47 -20.74 27.34
CA ASN A 31 10.12 -22.16 27.46
C ASN A 31 8.67 -22.43 27.04
N THR A 32 7.72 -21.52 27.32
CA THR A 32 6.33 -21.62 26.86
C THR A 32 6.20 -21.44 25.33
N LEU A 33 7.03 -20.57 24.74
CA LEU A 33 7.11 -20.35 23.30
C LEU A 33 7.65 -21.58 22.56
N GLU A 34 8.62 -22.28 23.15
CA GLU A 34 9.23 -23.47 22.58
C GLU A 34 8.23 -24.66 22.57
N GLN A 35 7.43 -24.79 23.62
CA GLN A 35 6.35 -25.79 23.70
C GLN A 35 5.22 -25.55 22.68
N THR A 36 4.96 -24.29 22.30
CA THR A 36 3.87 -23.94 21.37
C THR A 36 4.30 -23.96 19.89
N ASN A 37 5.58 -23.73 19.60
CA ASN A 37 6.13 -23.77 18.23
C ASN A 37 6.24 -25.19 17.63
N ILE A 38 6.21 -26.25 18.45
CA ILE A 38 6.21 -27.64 17.96
C ILE A 38 4.88 -27.97 17.22
N MET A 39 3.80 -27.20 17.42
CA MET A 39 2.49 -27.46 16.80
C MET A 39 2.19 -26.75 15.47
N LYS A 40 2.96 -25.75 15.03
CA LYS A 40 2.48 -24.81 13.98
C LYS A 40 3.48 -24.53 12.84
N LYS A 41 4.21 -25.54 12.34
CA LYS A 41 4.95 -25.40 11.07
C LYS A 41 4.03 -25.64 9.87
N GLY A 42 3.41 -24.57 9.37
CA GLY A 42 2.75 -24.56 8.07
C GLY A 42 1.91 -23.30 7.84
N LEU A 43 2.49 -22.32 7.12
CA LEU A 43 1.85 -21.36 6.19
C LEU A 43 2.47 -19.95 6.23
N SER A 44 2.45 -19.35 5.03
CA SER A 44 3.41 -18.43 4.39
C SER A 44 3.30 -16.95 4.74
N GLN A 45 4.38 -16.21 4.42
CA GLN A 45 4.82 -14.96 5.04
C GLN A 45 4.84 -13.73 4.10
N SER A 46 3.92 -13.59 3.13
CA SER A 46 4.01 -12.50 2.12
C SER A 46 3.01 -11.35 2.25
N PHE A 47 2.14 -11.31 3.26
CA PHE A 47 1.07 -10.29 3.35
C PHE A 47 1.17 -9.31 4.54
N TYR A 48 2.13 -9.46 5.45
CA TYR A 48 2.06 -8.82 6.77
C TYR A 48 2.89 -7.55 6.99
N MET A 49 3.68 -7.09 6.01
CA MET A 49 4.55 -5.92 6.23
C MET A 49 3.85 -4.55 6.21
N SER A 50 2.59 -4.45 5.78
CA SER A 50 1.88 -3.16 5.73
C SER A 50 1.15 -2.79 7.03
N GLN A 51 1.04 -3.69 8.01
CA GLN A 51 0.15 -3.51 9.17
C GLN A 51 0.88 -3.06 10.45
N ALA A 52 2.17 -3.42 10.60
CA ALA A 52 2.96 -3.13 11.81
C ALA A 52 3.22 -1.61 12.04
N ASP A 53 3.36 -0.82 10.97
CA ASP A 53 3.60 0.63 11.08
C ASP A 53 2.34 1.43 11.46
N ASP A 54 1.14 0.88 11.20
CA ASP A 54 -0.14 1.54 11.50
C ASP A 54 -0.57 1.38 12.98
N GLU A 55 0.05 0.47 13.73
CA GLU A 55 -0.25 0.22 15.16
C GLU A 55 0.76 0.85 16.14
N GLU A 56 2.00 1.15 15.73
CA GLU A 56 2.93 1.95 16.55
C GLU A 56 2.40 3.39 16.76
N GLU A 57 1.68 3.93 15.76
CA GLU A 57 0.95 5.21 15.86
C GLU A 57 -0.33 5.10 16.74
N GLN A 58 -0.86 3.88 16.96
CA GLN A 58 -2.01 3.60 17.85
C GLN A 58 -1.63 3.19 19.28
N MET A 59 -0.38 2.76 19.54
CA MET A 59 0.12 2.55 20.90
C MET A 59 0.38 3.85 21.64
N ASN A 60 0.66 4.95 20.94
CA ASN A 60 0.86 6.25 21.54
C ASN A 60 -0.40 6.80 22.28
N PRO A 61 -1.64 6.71 21.73
CA PRO A 61 -2.83 7.11 22.48
C PRO A 61 -3.22 6.18 23.64
N LYS A 62 -2.73 4.92 23.72
CA LYS A 62 -2.98 4.05 24.89
C LYS A 62 -2.05 4.38 26.07
N PHE A 63 -0.78 4.74 25.80
CA PHE A 63 0.11 5.26 26.83
C PHE A 63 -0.40 6.60 27.40
N PHE A 64 -0.92 7.49 26.55
CA PHE A 64 -1.60 8.72 26.99
C PHE A 64 -3.02 8.48 27.54
N GLY A 65 -3.66 7.36 27.18
CA GLY A 65 -5.00 6.96 27.62
C GLY A 65 -5.05 6.47 29.07
N CYS A 66 -4.03 5.76 29.55
CA CYS A 66 -3.89 5.48 30.98
C CYS A 66 -3.58 6.75 31.81
N ILE A 67 -2.89 7.73 31.21
CA ILE A 67 -2.62 9.03 31.84
C ILE A 67 -3.88 9.94 31.86
N SER A 68 -4.89 9.64 31.04
CA SER A 68 -6.14 10.41 30.96
C SER A 68 -7.07 10.26 32.17
N ARG A 69 -6.85 9.31 33.08
CA ARG A 69 -7.66 9.18 34.31
C ARG A 69 -7.11 9.95 35.52
N HIS A 70 -5.94 10.58 35.41
CA HIS A 70 -5.38 11.45 36.45
C HIS A 70 -5.31 12.89 35.93
N SER A 71 -6.46 13.58 35.92
CA SER A 71 -6.56 14.99 35.48
C SER A 71 -5.66 15.94 36.27
N ILE A 72 -5.36 15.62 37.53
CA ILE A 72 -4.55 16.46 38.42
C ILE A 72 -3.03 16.33 38.14
N ILE A 73 -2.55 15.16 37.72
CA ILE A 73 -1.11 14.97 37.38
C ILE A 73 -0.78 15.63 36.03
N LYS A 74 -1.77 15.83 35.16
CA LYS A 74 -1.57 16.44 33.84
C LYS A 74 -1.22 17.92 33.92
N GLU A 75 -1.77 18.68 34.85
CA GLU A 75 -1.61 20.14 34.85
C GLU A 75 -0.17 20.54 35.21
N ASP A 76 0.43 19.91 36.22
CA ASP A 76 1.82 20.17 36.61
C ASP A 76 2.84 19.57 35.64
N ALA A 77 2.53 18.44 35.00
CA ALA A 77 3.34 17.91 33.93
C ALA A 77 3.28 18.80 32.68
N LEU A 78 2.10 19.32 32.32
CA LEU A 78 1.91 20.21 31.17
C LEU A 78 2.52 21.60 31.39
N LYS A 79 2.47 22.14 32.62
CA LYS A 79 3.19 23.38 32.98
C LYS A 79 4.69 23.27 32.75
N LYS A 80 5.29 22.08 32.86
CA LYS A 80 6.71 21.85 32.50
C LYS A 80 6.99 21.88 31.00
N PHE A 81 5.97 21.73 30.16
CA PHE A 81 6.08 21.77 28.69
C PHE A 81 5.54 23.07 28.07
N THR A 82 5.18 24.05 28.89
CA THR A 82 4.84 25.40 28.41
C THR A 82 6.06 26.31 28.49
N VAL A 83 6.59 26.70 27.34
CA VAL A 83 7.58 27.79 27.24
C VAL A 83 6.85 29.01 26.71
N GLN A 84 6.87 30.12 27.47
CA GLN A 84 6.22 31.38 27.10
C GLN A 84 4.73 31.25 26.77
N HIS A 85 3.96 30.52 27.59
CA HIS A 85 2.52 30.25 27.37
C HIS A 85 2.19 29.46 26.09
N SER A 86 3.18 28.95 25.36
CA SER A 86 2.98 28.09 24.20
C SER A 86 3.28 26.63 24.56
N LEU A 87 2.38 25.73 24.16
CA LEU A 87 2.55 24.30 24.37
C LEU A 87 3.60 23.77 23.40
N ILE A 88 4.70 23.21 23.93
CA ILE A 88 5.73 22.59 23.10
C ILE A 88 5.15 21.31 22.49
N LYS A 89 5.07 21.29 21.16
CA LYS A 89 4.74 20.08 20.40
C LYS A 89 6.03 19.33 20.07
N VAL A 90 6.20 18.15 20.65
CA VAL A 90 7.31 17.24 20.33
C VAL A 90 6.81 16.16 19.39
N GLU A 91 7.47 16.00 18.24
CA GLU A 91 7.21 14.93 17.27
C GLU A 91 8.51 14.19 16.98
N LYS A 92 8.42 12.91 16.57
CA LYS A 92 9.59 12.15 16.08
C LYS A 92 10.17 12.91 14.88
N ALA A 93 11.47 13.19 14.92
CA ALA A 93 12.13 13.83 13.79
C ALA A 93 12.06 12.91 12.56
N PRO A 94 11.69 13.44 11.38
CA PRO A 94 11.74 12.67 10.13
C PRO A 94 13.19 12.49 9.67
N GLU A 95 13.40 11.65 8.66
CA GLU A 95 14.72 11.46 8.06
C GLU A 95 15.33 12.79 7.59
N PRO A 96 16.65 13.01 7.74
CA PRO A 96 17.28 14.28 7.40
C PRO A 96 17.06 14.75 5.96
N SER A 97 16.92 13.81 5.01
CA SER A 97 16.61 14.12 3.60
C SER A 97 15.15 14.55 3.38
N ASP A 98 14.23 14.13 4.25
CA ASP A 98 12.82 14.54 4.19
C ASP A 98 12.63 15.96 4.76
N ILE A 99 13.57 16.46 5.59
CA ILE A 99 13.49 17.80 6.18
C ILE A 99 13.77 18.87 5.12
N LEU A 100 12.81 19.78 4.94
CA LEU A 100 12.97 21.00 4.13
C LEU A 100 13.60 22.09 5.00
N TRP A 101 14.92 22.04 5.18
CA TRP A 101 15.69 22.94 6.05
C TRP A 101 15.40 24.43 5.82
N LYS A 102 15.19 24.85 4.57
CA LYS A 102 14.82 26.23 4.21
C LYS A 102 13.52 26.73 4.85
N ASN A 103 12.63 25.83 5.25
CA ASN A 103 11.31 26.14 5.79
C ASN A 103 11.24 25.95 7.32
N VAL A 104 12.31 25.41 7.92
CA VAL A 104 12.44 25.25 9.38
C VAL A 104 12.61 26.65 9.98
N GLY A 105 11.76 26.99 10.96
CA GLY A 105 11.81 28.28 11.64
C GLY A 105 10.89 29.39 11.09
N SER A 106 10.16 29.18 9.98
CA SER A 106 9.24 30.22 9.51
C SER A 106 7.98 30.31 10.38
N ALA A 107 7.83 31.44 11.08
CA ALA A 107 7.01 31.50 12.29
C ALA A 107 5.55 31.95 12.13
N LYS A 108 5.16 32.78 11.14
CA LYS A 108 3.87 33.50 11.23
C LYS A 108 2.99 33.65 9.97
N SER A 109 3.40 33.19 8.77
CA SER A 109 2.58 33.34 7.54
C SER A 109 2.04 32.03 6.92
N LYS A 110 2.38 30.86 7.46
CA LYS A 110 2.00 29.56 6.85
C LYS A 110 0.50 29.41 6.61
N LYS A 111 -0.33 29.84 7.58
CA LYS A 111 -1.80 29.71 7.47
C LYS A 111 -2.37 30.61 6.36
N LYS A 112 -1.94 31.88 6.30
CA LYS A 112 -2.39 32.82 5.25
C LYS A 112 -1.99 32.32 3.87
N MET A 113 -0.75 31.87 3.70
CA MET A 113 -0.27 31.33 2.42
C MET A 113 -0.99 30.05 1.99
N ARG A 114 -1.37 29.17 2.93
CA ARG A 114 -2.16 27.97 2.62
C ARG A 114 -3.56 28.32 2.12
N ILE A 115 -4.24 29.27 2.78
CA ILE A 115 -5.57 29.75 2.36
C ILE A 115 -5.46 30.42 0.98
N LEU A 116 -4.50 31.34 0.81
CA LEU A 116 -4.27 32.02 -0.47
C LEU A 116 -3.96 31.02 -1.59
N SER A 117 -3.11 30.02 -1.33
CA SER A 117 -2.84 28.97 -2.30
C SER A 117 -4.10 28.20 -2.70
N GLN A 118 -4.98 27.89 -1.74
CA GLN A 118 -6.25 27.22 -2.07
C GLN A 118 -7.15 28.11 -2.93
N VAL A 119 -7.34 29.38 -2.55
CA VAL A 119 -8.14 30.35 -3.31
C VAL A 119 -7.63 30.48 -4.74
N ILE A 120 -6.31 30.64 -4.92
CA ILE A 120 -5.71 30.76 -6.25
C ILE A 120 -5.89 29.48 -7.06
N VAL A 121 -5.73 28.31 -6.45
CA VAL A 121 -5.91 27.03 -7.16
C VAL A 121 -7.37 26.85 -7.61
N TYR A 122 -8.36 27.18 -6.77
CA TYR A 122 -9.78 27.13 -7.18
C TYR A 122 -10.13 28.19 -8.22
N SER A 123 -9.59 29.41 -8.09
CA SER A 123 -9.77 30.47 -9.11
C SER A 123 -9.16 30.05 -10.45
N THR A 124 -7.97 29.45 -10.43
CA THR A 124 -7.31 28.89 -11.61
C THR A 124 -8.17 27.79 -12.26
N LEU A 125 -8.76 26.89 -11.46
CA LEU A 125 -9.65 25.85 -11.94
C LEU A 125 -10.85 26.45 -12.69
N ILE A 126 -11.50 27.47 -12.12
CA ILE A 126 -12.62 28.17 -12.76
C ILE A 126 -12.16 28.84 -14.06
N GLY A 127 -11.03 29.55 -14.04
CA GLY A 127 -10.49 30.21 -15.21
C GLY A 127 -10.15 29.24 -16.36
N VAL A 128 -9.46 28.14 -16.05
CA VAL A 128 -9.17 27.08 -17.03
C VAL A 128 -10.45 26.44 -17.54
N CYS A 129 -11.44 26.21 -16.67
CA CYS A 129 -12.74 25.67 -17.08
C CYS A 129 -13.45 26.59 -18.08
N LEU A 130 -13.48 27.90 -17.83
CA LEU A 130 -14.08 28.88 -18.75
C LEU A 130 -13.35 28.90 -20.10
N VAL A 131 -12.02 28.92 -20.10
CA VAL A 131 -11.22 28.88 -21.34
C VAL A 131 -11.49 27.59 -22.12
N LEU A 132 -11.55 26.43 -21.46
CA LEU A 132 -11.83 25.15 -22.12
C LEU A 132 -13.24 25.11 -22.71
N VAL A 133 -14.23 25.69 -22.04
CA VAL A 133 -15.61 25.81 -22.56
C VAL A 133 -15.63 26.68 -23.83
N LEU A 134 -14.92 27.81 -23.83
CA LEU A 134 -14.82 28.68 -25.01
C LEU A 134 -14.10 28.00 -26.18
N ILE A 135 -12.99 27.31 -25.92
CA ILE A 135 -12.27 26.55 -26.94
C ILE A 135 -13.17 25.46 -27.53
N LYS A 136 -13.84 24.68 -26.67
CA LYS A 136 -14.70 23.59 -27.15
C LYS A 136 -15.90 24.12 -27.93
N LYS A 137 -16.48 25.25 -27.51
CA LYS A 137 -17.50 25.96 -28.29
C LYS A 137 -16.98 26.31 -29.69
N PHE A 138 -15.84 27.00 -29.77
CA PHE A 138 -15.25 27.38 -31.05
C PHE A 138 -14.98 26.19 -31.97
N LEU A 139 -14.44 25.10 -31.42
CA LEU A 139 -14.18 23.87 -32.18
C LEU A 139 -15.47 23.21 -32.68
N GLN A 140 -16.54 23.29 -31.89
CA GLN A 140 -17.83 22.70 -32.25
C GLN A 140 -18.56 23.51 -33.32
N ASP A 141 -18.60 24.84 -33.20
CA ASP A 141 -19.17 25.73 -34.22
C ASP A 141 -18.44 25.52 -35.57
N THR A 142 -17.12 25.33 -35.52
CA THR A 142 -16.31 24.99 -36.70
C THR A 142 -16.63 23.58 -37.22
N SER A 143 -16.81 22.60 -36.34
CA SER A 143 -17.10 21.21 -36.73
C SER A 143 -18.44 21.06 -37.44
N GLN A 144 -19.45 21.86 -37.09
CA GLN A 144 -20.77 21.82 -37.74
C GLN A 144 -20.73 22.30 -39.20
N GLN A 145 -19.75 23.12 -39.56
CA GLN A 145 -19.59 23.61 -40.94
C GLN A 145 -18.82 22.62 -41.82
N ILE A 146 -18.11 21.65 -41.23
CA ILE A 146 -17.27 20.71 -41.96
C ILE A 146 -18.04 19.41 -42.20
N ILE A 147 -18.29 19.07 -43.47
CA ILE A 147 -19.03 17.86 -43.89
C ILE A 147 -18.19 16.58 -43.68
N ASN A 148 -16.87 16.69 -43.50
CA ASN A 148 -15.97 15.55 -43.45
C ASN A 148 -15.81 14.99 -42.02
N ASP A 149 -16.30 13.77 -41.79
CA ASP A 149 -16.24 13.05 -40.51
C ASP A 149 -14.82 12.95 -39.91
N ILE A 150 -13.79 12.80 -40.75
CA ILE A 150 -12.39 12.69 -40.31
C ILE A 150 -11.95 13.98 -39.61
N TRP A 151 -12.36 15.15 -40.13
CA TRP A 151 -12.02 16.44 -39.54
C TRP A 151 -12.78 16.68 -38.24
N ALA A 152 -14.04 16.24 -38.14
CA ALA A 152 -14.81 16.28 -36.89
C ALA A 152 -14.15 15.44 -35.79
N LEU A 153 -13.64 14.25 -36.14
CA LEU A 153 -12.89 13.40 -35.22
C LEU A 153 -11.58 14.08 -34.77
N ALA A 154 -10.84 14.68 -35.70
CA ALA A 154 -9.61 15.42 -35.37
C ALA A 154 -9.87 16.60 -34.43
N LEU A 155 -10.94 17.37 -34.65
CA LEU A 155 -11.35 18.48 -33.78
C LEU A 155 -11.76 17.98 -32.38
N THR A 156 -12.45 16.84 -32.29
CA THR A 156 -12.81 16.21 -31.00
C THR A 156 -11.57 15.75 -30.23
N LEU A 157 -10.58 15.21 -30.93
CA LEU A 157 -9.28 14.85 -30.36
C LEU A 157 -8.51 16.09 -29.87
N LEU A 158 -8.55 17.19 -30.64
CA LEU A 158 -7.96 18.47 -30.25
C LEU A 158 -8.64 19.06 -29.01
N ALA A 159 -9.97 19.00 -28.93
CA ALA A 159 -10.73 19.45 -27.75
C ALA A 159 -10.33 18.63 -26.50
N SER A 160 -10.22 17.31 -26.65
CA SER A 160 -9.76 16.41 -25.58
C SER A 160 -8.31 16.72 -25.15
N SER A 161 -7.45 17.03 -26.13
CA SER A 161 -6.06 17.44 -25.89
C SER A 161 -5.96 18.78 -25.18
N ALA A 162 -6.87 19.72 -25.47
CA ALA A 162 -6.96 20.99 -24.76
C ALA A 162 -7.26 20.79 -23.27
N VAL A 163 -8.19 19.88 -22.93
CA VAL A 163 -8.48 19.51 -21.52
C VAL A 163 -7.24 18.95 -20.83
N ALA A 164 -6.49 18.07 -21.51
CA ALA A 164 -5.23 17.55 -20.99
C ALA A 164 -4.19 18.67 -20.76
N GLY A 165 -4.07 19.62 -21.70
CA GLY A 165 -3.22 20.81 -21.56
C GLY A 165 -3.63 21.70 -20.38
N GLY A 166 -4.93 21.90 -20.17
CA GLY A 166 -5.46 22.61 -19.00
C GLY A 166 -5.05 21.95 -17.68
N ASN A 167 -5.11 20.61 -17.61
CA ASN A 167 -4.62 19.86 -16.45
C ASN A 167 -3.10 20.04 -16.22
N VAL A 168 -2.29 20.13 -17.28
CA VAL A 168 -0.85 20.42 -17.16
C VAL A 168 -0.63 21.81 -16.54
N ILE A 169 -1.35 22.83 -17.02
CA ILE A 169 -1.26 24.21 -16.50
C ILE A 169 -1.67 24.26 -15.02
N ILE A 170 -2.81 23.64 -14.66
CA ILE A 170 -3.26 23.51 -13.27
C ILE A 170 -2.18 22.84 -12.41
N GLY A 171 -1.56 21.76 -12.92
CA GLY A 171 -0.50 21.06 -12.22
C GLY A 171 0.74 21.92 -11.95
N ILE A 172 1.17 22.73 -12.92
CA ILE A 172 2.28 23.68 -12.77
C ILE A 172 1.95 24.72 -11.69
N ILE A 173 0.76 25.31 -11.75
CA ILE A 173 0.32 26.34 -10.80
C ILE A 173 0.23 25.76 -9.37
N ILE A 174 -0.35 24.56 -9.21
CA ILE A 174 -0.44 23.88 -7.91
C ILE A 174 0.96 23.66 -7.32
N ARG A 175 1.92 23.16 -8.11
CA ARG A 175 3.30 22.94 -7.62
C ARG A 175 3.98 24.25 -7.23
N TYR A 176 3.80 25.29 -8.03
CA TYR A 176 4.33 26.62 -7.74
C TYR A 176 3.82 27.13 -6.39
N PHE A 177 2.50 27.14 -6.17
CA PHE A 177 1.94 27.63 -4.90
C PHE A 177 2.17 26.67 -3.73
N ALA A 178 2.19 25.35 -3.95
CA ALA A 178 2.52 24.39 -2.90
C ALA A 178 3.96 24.60 -2.39
N SER A 179 4.89 25.02 -3.25
CA SER A 179 6.26 25.33 -2.85
C SER A 179 6.34 26.56 -1.94
N LYS A 180 5.39 27.49 -2.06
CA LYS A 180 5.25 28.70 -1.24
C LYS A 180 4.51 28.47 0.08
N GLU A 181 3.95 27.29 0.33
CA GLU A 181 3.29 26.98 1.61
C GLU A 181 4.27 26.67 2.76
N GLU A 182 5.58 26.59 2.47
CA GLU A 182 6.65 26.37 3.45
C GLU A 182 6.40 25.16 4.37
N ARG A 183 6.15 24.00 3.77
CA ARG A 183 6.03 22.73 4.52
C ARG A 183 7.38 22.32 5.11
N ASN A 184 7.36 21.71 6.30
CA ASN A 184 8.59 21.37 7.00
C ASN A 184 9.24 20.10 6.44
N THR A 185 8.45 19.22 5.82
CA THR A 185 8.94 17.98 5.21
C THR A 185 8.53 17.84 3.75
N GLN A 186 9.29 17.08 2.98
CA GLN A 186 8.97 16.77 1.59
C GLN A 186 7.76 15.85 1.50
N THR A 187 7.64 14.88 2.41
CA THR A 187 6.45 14.03 2.53
C THR A 187 5.19 14.88 2.68
N GLU A 188 5.20 15.90 3.55
CA GLU A 188 4.04 16.78 3.74
C GLU A 188 3.76 17.64 2.49
N TYR A 189 4.80 18.10 1.80
CA TYR A 189 4.68 18.77 0.51
C TYR A 189 4.01 17.87 -0.53
N PHE A 190 4.47 16.63 -0.70
CA PHE A 190 3.92 15.67 -1.66
C PHE A 190 2.48 15.27 -1.30
N VAL A 191 2.18 15.04 -0.02
CA VAL A 191 0.80 14.75 0.43
C VAL A 191 -0.13 15.88 0.04
N ASN A 192 0.22 17.12 0.38
CA ASN A 192 -0.63 18.27 0.11
C ASN A 192 -0.80 18.53 -1.39
N THR A 193 0.31 18.42 -2.14
CA THR A 193 0.31 18.59 -3.60
C THR A 193 -0.54 17.50 -4.26
N GLY A 194 -0.38 16.24 -3.86
CA GLY A 194 -1.12 15.09 -4.38
C GLY A 194 -2.63 15.23 -4.13
N LYS A 195 -3.03 15.66 -2.92
CA LYS A 195 -4.44 15.92 -2.59
C LYS A 195 -5.05 17.01 -3.48
N LYS A 196 -4.34 18.12 -3.67
CA LYS A 196 -4.79 19.21 -4.55
C LYS A 196 -4.89 18.75 -6.00
N LEU A 197 -3.86 18.10 -6.53
CA LEU A 197 -3.86 17.58 -7.90
C LEU A 197 -5.03 16.61 -8.13
N THR A 198 -5.24 15.67 -7.22
CA THR A 198 -6.32 14.67 -7.29
C THR A 198 -7.69 15.34 -7.41
N ASN A 199 -8.04 16.20 -6.44
CA ASN A 199 -9.34 16.87 -6.42
C ASN A 199 -9.51 17.78 -7.65
N MET A 200 -8.48 18.55 -8.02
CA MET A 200 -8.58 19.50 -9.12
C MET A 200 -8.70 18.80 -10.47
N PHE A 201 -7.94 17.74 -10.72
CA PHE A 201 -8.06 16.98 -11.96
C PHE A 201 -9.42 16.29 -12.07
N ALA A 202 -9.90 15.66 -11.01
CA ALA A 202 -11.21 15.01 -11.01
C ALA A 202 -12.34 16.02 -11.25
N VAL A 203 -12.37 17.14 -10.51
CA VAL A 203 -13.38 18.18 -10.68
C VAL A 203 -13.29 18.82 -12.06
N ASN A 204 -12.08 19.15 -12.54
CA ASN A 204 -11.90 19.75 -13.86
C ASN A 204 -12.47 18.84 -14.96
N MET A 205 -12.13 17.55 -14.98
CA MET A 205 -12.60 16.60 -15.99
C MET A 205 -14.13 16.46 -16.00
N ILE A 206 -14.76 16.38 -14.82
CA ILE A 206 -16.21 16.24 -14.70
C ILE A 206 -16.91 17.53 -15.10
N LEU A 207 -16.51 18.66 -14.48
CA LEU A 207 -17.20 19.94 -14.61
C LEU A 207 -17.04 20.56 -16.00
N THR A 208 -15.83 20.53 -16.59
CA THR A 208 -15.61 21.08 -17.93
C THR A 208 -16.45 20.37 -18.98
N THR A 209 -16.61 19.05 -18.85
CA THR A 209 -17.42 18.26 -19.79
C THR A 209 -18.90 18.64 -19.71
N ILE A 210 -19.44 18.75 -18.49
CA ILE A 210 -20.83 19.13 -18.25
C ILE A 210 -21.09 20.55 -18.74
N ILE A 211 -20.30 21.53 -18.26
CA ILE A 211 -20.50 22.95 -18.60
C ILE A 211 -20.32 23.16 -20.10
N SER A 212 -19.36 22.48 -20.73
CA SER A 212 -19.18 22.60 -22.17
C SER A 212 -20.38 22.08 -22.94
N ASN A 213 -20.97 20.93 -22.58
CA ASN A 213 -22.16 20.44 -23.28
C ASN A 213 -23.35 21.38 -23.05
N MET A 214 -23.56 21.85 -21.82
CA MET A 214 -24.60 22.84 -21.51
C MET A 214 -24.43 24.14 -22.32
N SER A 215 -23.19 24.60 -22.48
CA SER A 215 -22.89 25.83 -23.23
C SER A 215 -23.16 25.68 -24.72
N THR A 216 -22.82 24.52 -25.31
CA THR A 216 -23.14 24.22 -26.71
C THR A 216 -24.64 24.25 -26.91
N PHE A 217 -25.34 23.57 -26.00
CA PHE A 217 -26.77 23.42 -26.10
C PHE A 217 -27.49 24.78 -26.11
N TRP A 218 -27.18 25.64 -25.13
CA TRP A 218 -27.80 26.96 -24.98
C TRP A 218 -27.72 27.78 -26.27
N HIS A 219 -26.64 27.62 -27.03
CA HIS A 219 -26.45 28.36 -28.27
C HIS A 219 -27.29 27.85 -29.43
N LEU A 220 -27.48 26.53 -29.54
CA LEU A 220 -28.18 25.90 -30.65
C LEU A 220 -29.69 26.11 -30.57
N THR A 221 -30.25 26.19 -29.36
CA THR A 221 -31.69 26.38 -29.16
C THR A 221 -31.99 27.80 -28.73
N ASN A 222 -31.89 28.74 -29.68
CA ASN A 222 -32.59 30.02 -29.55
C ASN A 222 -34.12 29.86 -29.67
N THR A 223 -34.62 28.64 -29.87
CA THR A 223 -36.04 28.34 -30.09
C THR A 223 -36.55 27.39 -29.01
N ASN A 224 -37.37 27.94 -28.10
CA ASN A 224 -38.24 27.24 -27.14
C ASN A 224 -37.55 26.55 -25.95
N GLY A 225 -37.06 27.34 -25.00
CA GLY A 225 -37.26 27.19 -23.54
C GLY A 225 -36.76 25.95 -22.79
N ASP A 226 -36.44 24.85 -23.46
CA ASP A 226 -36.09 23.62 -22.79
C ASP A 226 -34.60 23.54 -22.48
N ILE A 227 -34.35 22.88 -21.36
CA ILE A 227 -33.20 22.07 -20.96
C ILE A 227 -32.93 20.90 -21.91
N PRO A 228 -31.87 20.76 -22.71
CA PRO A 228 -31.44 19.48 -23.30
C PRO A 228 -29.93 19.38 -23.17
N LEU A 229 -29.52 18.55 -22.22
CA LEU A 229 -28.19 17.98 -22.28
C LEU A 229 -28.18 17.02 -23.46
N ASP A 230 -27.30 17.23 -24.44
CA ASP A 230 -27.10 16.24 -25.51
C ASP A 230 -26.38 15.03 -24.92
N MET A 231 -27.17 14.02 -24.58
CA MET A 231 -26.76 12.80 -23.91
C MET A 231 -25.74 12.01 -24.72
N ILE A 232 -25.94 11.92 -26.03
CA ILE A 232 -25.05 11.18 -26.92
C ILE A 232 -23.68 11.87 -26.92
N THR A 233 -23.65 13.19 -27.03
CA THR A 233 -22.40 13.96 -27.00
C THR A 233 -21.70 13.90 -25.64
N ILE A 234 -22.43 13.96 -24.51
CA ILE A 234 -21.83 13.78 -23.16
C ILE A 234 -21.21 12.38 -23.03
N ILE A 235 -21.95 11.33 -23.40
CA ILE A 235 -21.48 9.94 -23.27
C ILE A 235 -20.23 9.75 -24.12
N ASN A 236 -20.25 10.19 -25.38
CA ASN A 236 -19.11 10.09 -26.28
C ASN A 236 -17.90 10.89 -25.76
N THR A 237 -18.12 12.11 -25.25
CA THR A 237 -17.05 12.93 -24.69
C THR A 237 -16.41 12.24 -23.47
N TYR A 238 -17.22 11.72 -22.54
CA TYR A 238 -16.70 11.02 -21.38
C TYR A 238 -15.99 9.72 -21.74
N PHE A 239 -16.50 8.96 -22.71
CA PHE A 239 -15.85 7.77 -23.23
C PHE A 239 -14.46 8.08 -23.80
N ILE A 240 -14.34 9.12 -24.62
CA ILE A 240 -13.05 9.58 -25.16
C ILE A 240 -12.15 10.09 -24.02
N LEU A 241 -12.69 10.80 -23.03
CA LEU A 241 -11.93 11.24 -21.86
C LEU A 241 -11.41 10.07 -21.02
N PHE A 242 -12.14 8.96 -20.90
CA PHE A 242 -11.63 7.74 -20.27
C PHE A 242 -10.42 7.19 -21.02
N ILE A 243 -10.53 7.07 -22.35
CA ILE A 243 -9.46 6.51 -23.19
C ILE A 243 -8.23 7.42 -23.13
N THR A 244 -8.40 8.73 -23.31
CA THR A 244 -7.29 9.67 -23.34
C THR A 244 -6.62 9.83 -21.96
N ASN A 245 -7.39 9.96 -20.88
CA ASN A 245 -6.80 10.19 -19.56
C ASN A 245 -6.24 8.93 -18.90
N SER A 246 -6.86 7.76 -19.12
CA SER A 246 -6.41 6.52 -18.47
C SER A 246 -5.22 5.89 -19.21
N TYR A 247 -5.25 5.92 -20.54
CA TYR A 247 -4.29 5.20 -21.38
C TYR A 247 -3.21 6.14 -21.92
N LEU A 248 -3.59 7.17 -22.66
CA LEU A 248 -2.61 8.03 -23.35
C LEU A 248 -1.73 8.80 -22.37
N SER A 249 -2.28 9.33 -21.28
CA SER A 249 -1.47 10.03 -20.26
C SER A 249 -0.36 9.13 -19.69
N SER A 250 -0.65 7.84 -19.52
CA SER A 250 0.30 6.86 -18.97
C SER A 250 1.35 6.53 -20.00
N LEU A 251 0.93 6.20 -21.23
CA LEU A 251 1.83 5.89 -22.34
C LEU A 251 2.75 7.07 -22.68
N PHE A 252 2.24 8.30 -22.73
CA PHE A 252 3.06 9.48 -22.97
C PHE A 252 4.07 9.75 -21.84
N SER A 253 3.85 9.25 -20.63
CA SER A 253 4.86 9.34 -19.58
C SER A 253 6.09 8.45 -19.84
N ILE A 254 5.98 7.44 -20.72
CA ILE A 254 7.13 6.72 -21.28
C ILE A 254 7.89 7.65 -22.23
N PHE A 255 7.21 8.44 -23.04
CA PHE A 255 7.79 9.36 -24.03
C PHE A 255 8.09 10.75 -23.44
N ASP A 256 8.77 10.79 -22.31
CA ASP A 256 9.21 12.05 -21.70
C ASP A 256 10.29 12.72 -22.56
N ILE A 257 9.93 13.83 -23.21
CA ILE A 257 10.82 14.64 -24.06
C ILE A 257 12.06 15.08 -23.28
N VAL A 258 11.92 15.42 -21.99
CA VAL A 258 13.02 15.85 -21.14
C VAL A 258 14.03 14.72 -20.95
N TRP A 259 13.55 13.49 -20.80
CA TRP A 259 14.43 12.32 -20.72
C TRP A 259 15.10 12.01 -22.05
N GLY A 260 14.39 12.15 -23.17
CA GLY A 260 14.97 12.03 -24.51
C GLY A 260 16.14 13.00 -24.72
N PHE A 261 15.96 14.26 -24.31
CA PHE A 261 17.03 15.26 -24.33
C PHE A 261 18.21 14.87 -23.43
N ARG A 262 17.97 14.30 -22.24
CA ARG A 262 19.05 13.81 -21.37
C ARG A 262 19.80 12.61 -21.98
N ILE A 263 19.13 11.69 -22.66
CA ILE A 263 19.83 10.62 -23.40
C ILE A 263 20.73 11.22 -24.47
N PHE A 264 20.23 12.18 -25.23
CA PHE A 264 21.03 12.87 -26.23
C PHE A 264 22.26 13.55 -25.61
N GLN A 265 22.11 14.20 -24.45
CA GLN A 265 23.23 14.76 -23.70
C GLN A 265 24.24 13.69 -23.25
N ARG A 266 23.77 12.55 -22.74
CA ARG A 266 24.63 11.41 -22.34
C ARG A 266 25.41 10.88 -23.54
N TRP A 267 24.71 10.67 -24.67
CA TRP A 267 25.31 10.23 -25.91
C TRP A 267 26.39 11.21 -26.39
N ARG A 268 26.09 12.52 -26.41
CA ARG A 268 27.06 13.56 -26.78
C ARG A 268 28.29 13.57 -25.87
N LEU A 269 28.12 13.38 -24.56
CA LEU A 269 29.24 13.28 -23.61
C LEU A 269 30.09 12.04 -23.82
N THR A 270 29.47 10.90 -24.16
CA THR A 270 30.20 9.65 -24.42
C THR A 270 30.88 9.64 -25.79
N SER A 271 30.31 10.32 -26.78
CA SER A 271 30.79 10.30 -28.16
C SER A 271 31.81 11.40 -28.49
N SER A 272 31.86 12.50 -27.73
CA SER A 272 32.76 13.62 -28.00
C SER A 272 33.77 13.84 -26.88
N GLU A 273 35.04 13.54 -27.16
CA GLU A 273 36.15 13.75 -26.22
C GLU A 273 36.32 15.23 -25.84
N LYS A 274 36.06 16.16 -26.79
CA LYS A 274 36.07 17.60 -26.52
C LYS A 274 35.04 18.00 -25.46
N VAL A 275 33.81 17.48 -25.56
CA VAL A 275 32.75 17.77 -24.58
C VAL A 275 33.10 17.14 -23.23
N LYS A 276 33.63 15.90 -23.23
CA LYS A 276 34.10 15.21 -22.03
C LYS A 276 35.17 16.03 -21.28
N ASN A 277 36.15 16.60 -21.98
CA ASN A 277 37.23 17.38 -21.36
C ASN A 277 36.76 18.75 -20.85
N THR A 278 35.64 19.28 -21.37
CA THR A 278 35.09 20.58 -20.95
C THR A 278 34.11 20.43 -19.77
N THR A 279 33.49 19.26 -19.63
CA THR A 279 32.40 19.05 -18.67
C THR A 279 32.95 18.71 -17.28
N THR A 280 32.49 19.43 -16.26
CA THR A 280 32.91 19.13 -14.88
C THR A 280 32.31 17.81 -14.39
N GLN A 281 32.93 17.17 -13.37
CA GLN A 281 32.38 15.95 -12.77
C GLN A 281 30.96 16.18 -12.22
N LYS A 282 30.67 17.37 -11.71
CA LYS A 282 29.35 17.73 -11.18
C LYS A 282 28.29 17.77 -12.28
N GLU A 283 28.60 18.36 -13.42
CA GLU A 283 27.71 18.39 -14.59
C GLU A 283 27.54 16.99 -15.20
N SER A 284 28.61 16.20 -15.24
CA SER A 284 28.53 14.81 -15.67
C SER A 284 27.59 14.03 -14.74
N ASN A 285 27.76 14.15 -13.42
CA ASN A 285 26.89 13.50 -12.44
C ASN A 285 25.43 13.93 -12.62
N SER A 286 25.13 15.20 -12.85
CA SER A 286 23.75 15.67 -13.02
C SER A 286 23.09 15.19 -14.32
N ILE A 287 23.87 15.00 -15.38
CA ILE A 287 23.39 14.45 -16.66
C ILE A 287 23.14 12.93 -16.55
N PHE A 288 24.02 12.23 -15.83
CA PHE A 288 23.87 10.79 -15.57
C PHE A 288 22.86 10.48 -14.45
N GLU A 289 22.55 11.44 -13.59
CA GLU A 289 21.46 11.34 -12.62
C GLU A 289 20.11 11.19 -13.34
N GLY A 290 19.27 10.29 -12.81
CA GLY A 290 17.91 10.09 -13.33
C GLY A 290 17.01 11.31 -13.10
N HIS A 291 15.81 11.27 -13.66
CA HIS A 291 14.83 12.33 -13.41
C HIS A 291 14.26 12.15 -11.99
N PRO A 292 14.13 13.22 -11.18
CA PRO A 292 13.52 13.10 -9.85
C PRO A 292 12.07 12.67 -9.98
N VAL A 293 11.64 11.70 -9.18
CA VAL A 293 10.25 11.23 -9.19
C VAL A 293 9.31 12.24 -8.51
N ASP A 294 8.24 12.64 -9.21
CA ASP A 294 7.11 13.34 -8.59
C ASP A 294 6.05 12.33 -8.14
N LEU A 295 6.19 11.82 -6.91
CA LEU A 295 5.23 10.85 -6.36
C LEU A 295 3.83 11.45 -6.19
N ALA A 296 3.71 12.75 -5.91
CA ALA A 296 2.40 13.39 -5.77
C ALA A 296 1.59 13.32 -7.06
N LEU A 297 2.23 13.55 -8.20
CA LEU A 297 1.59 13.43 -9.51
C LEU A 297 1.17 11.98 -9.81
N ARG A 298 2.03 11.00 -9.53
CA ARG A 298 1.75 9.58 -9.79
C ARG A 298 0.54 9.09 -8.99
N TYR A 299 0.50 9.38 -7.69
CA TYR A 299 -0.67 9.09 -6.87
C TYR A 299 -1.92 9.85 -7.34
N ALA A 300 -1.79 11.13 -7.69
CA ALA A 300 -2.92 11.92 -8.19
C ALA A 300 -3.48 11.37 -9.50
N ASN A 301 -2.63 10.84 -10.39
CA ASN A 301 -3.07 10.23 -11.64
C ASN A 301 -3.85 8.92 -11.43
N VAL A 302 -3.46 8.10 -10.44
CA VAL A 302 -4.24 6.91 -10.07
C VAL A 302 -5.59 7.32 -9.47
N LEU A 303 -5.56 8.20 -8.47
CA LEU A 303 -6.77 8.56 -7.74
C LEU A 303 -7.78 9.35 -8.60
N LYS A 304 -7.32 10.26 -9.47
CA LYS A 304 -8.22 11.01 -10.36
C LYS A 304 -8.99 10.05 -11.29
N ASN A 305 -8.35 8.98 -11.77
CA ASN A 305 -8.98 8.02 -12.66
C ASN A 305 -10.05 7.21 -11.91
N ILE A 306 -9.78 6.82 -10.67
CA ILE A 306 -10.77 6.13 -9.82
C ILE A 306 -11.94 7.07 -9.47
N GLN A 307 -11.67 8.31 -9.10
CA GLN A 307 -12.70 9.29 -8.76
C GLN A 307 -13.55 9.66 -9.98
N PHE A 308 -12.93 9.83 -11.14
CA PHE A 308 -13.62 10.04 -12.42
C PHE A 308 -14.46 8.83 -12.81
N ALA A 309 -13.91 7.61 -12.68
CA ALA A 309 -14.64 6.37 -12.90
C ALA A 309 -15.88 6.26 -12.01
N ALA A 310 -15.72 6.54 -10.72
CA ALA A 310 -16.83 6.56 -9.77
C ALA A 310 -17.90 7.57 -10.18
N ALA A 311 -17.53 8.80 -10.51
CA ALA A 311 -18.48 9.85 -10.92
C ALA A 311 -19.26 9.52 -12.18
N VAL A 312 -18.60 8.92 -13.18
CA VAL A 312 -19.23 8.68 -14.48
C VAL A 312 -19.86 7.28 -14.57
N SER A 313 -19.57 6.37 -13.65
CA SER A 313 -20.09 4.99 -13.69
C SER A 313 -21.62 4.85 -13.77
N PRO A 314 -22.44 5.71 -13.14
CA PRO A 314 -23.90 5.64 -13.33
C PRO A 314 -24.34 5.98 -14.76
N LEU A 315 -23.53 6.75 -15.51
CA LEU A 315 -23.78 7.12 -16.90
C LEU A 315 -23.18 6.12 -17.89
N ILE A 316 -21.96 5.68 -17.60
CA ILE A 316 -21.17 4.81 -18.48
C ILE A 316 -20.62 3.67 -17.62
N PRO A 317 -21.42 2.62 -17.37
CA PRO A 317 -20.97 1.48 -16.57
C PRO A 317 -19.73 0.79 -17.13
N ILE A 318 -19.60 0.75 -18.47
CA ILE A 318 -18.42 0.22 -19.17
C ILE A 318 -17.13 1.01 -18.85
N GLY A 319 -17.25 2.23 -18.34
CA GLY A 319 -16.12 3.04 -17.87
C GLY A 319 -15.37 2.40 -16.70
N VAL A 320 -16.03 1.56 -15.88
CA VAL A 320 -15.39 0.89 -14.74
C VAL A 320 -14.40 -0.20 -15.20
N PRO A 321 -14.78 -1.16 -16.08
CA PRO A 321 -13.82 -2.06 -16.71
C PRO A 321 -12.68 -1.33 -17.43
N LEU A 322 -12.97 -0.25 -18.16
CA LEU A 322 -11.94 0.55 -18.83
C LEU A 322 -10.97 1.19 -17.83
N CYS A 323 -11.47 1.69 -16.70
CA CYS A 323 -10.62 2.20 -15.63
C CYS A 323 -9.70 1.11 -15.07
N LEU A 324 -10.20 -0.11 -14.89
CA LEU A 324 -9.40 -1.24 -14.40
C LEU A 324 -8.23 -1.57 -15.34
N VAL A 325 -8.48 -1.64 -16.65
CA VAL A 325 -7.42 -1.85 -17.65
C VAL A 325 -6.44 -0.66 -17.65
N GLY A 326 -6.96 0.56 -17.53
CA GLY A 326 -6.13 1.76 -17.38
C GLY A 326 -5.21 1.71 -16.17
N LEU A 327 -5.70 1.27 -15.01
CA LEU A 327 -4.90 1.08 -13.79
C LEU A 327 -3.82 0.01 -13.96
N PHE A 328 -4.11 -1.07 -14.68
CA PHE A 328 -3.11 -2.08 -15.02
C PHE A 328 -1.97 -1.50 -15.87
N ILE A 329 -2.31 -0.69 -16.88
CA ILE A 329 -1.31 -0.01 -17.71
C ILE A 329 -0.50 0.99 -16.89
N ILE A 330 -1.16 1.81 -16.06
CA ILE A 330 -0.49 2.73 -15.13
C ILE A 330 0.51 1.99 -14.25
N TYR A 331 0.12 0.84 -13.68
CA TYR A 331 1.01 0.04 -12.83
C TYR A 331 2.28 -0.38 -13.58
N TRP A 332 2.17 -0.95 -14.78
CA TRP A 332 3.34 -1.41 -15.53
C TRP A 332 4.22 -0.26 -16.01
N VAL A 333 3.62 0.83 -16.46
CA VAL A 333 4.34 2.04 -16.86
C VAL A 333 5.10 2.61 -15.67
N ASP A 334 4.43 2.84 -14.54
CA ASP A 334 5.04 3.43 -13.35
C ASP A 334 6.13 2.52 -12.79
N LYS A 335 5.90 1.20 -12.76
CA LYS A 335 6.92 0.21 -12.38
C LYS A 335 8.15 0.30 -13.27
N TYR A 336 7.97 0.34 -14.59
CA TYR A 336 9.07 0.47 -15.53
C TYR A 336 9.85 1.78 -15.28
N LEU A 337 9.14 2.90 -15.14
CA LEU A 337 9.77 4.21 -14.94
C LEU A 337 10.52 4.29 -13.60
N LEU A 338 9.95 3.76 -12.52
CA LEU A 338 10.59 3.71 -11.20
C LEU A 338 11.86 2.86 -11.19
N VAL A 339 11.88 1.74 -11.91
CA VAL A 339 13.03 0.83 -11.96
C VAL A 339 14.13 1.32 -12.90
N ARG A 340 13.78 1.97 -14.02
CA ARG A 340 14.73 2.27 -15.11
C ARG A 340 15.07 3.73 -15.29
N ARG A 341 14.18 4.67 -14.95
CA ARG A 341 14.33 6.09 -15.32
C ARG A 341 14.44 7.02 -14.12
N PHE A 342 13.66 6.78 -13.08
CA PHE A 342 13.55 7.71 -11.97
C PHE A 342 14.58 7.47 -10.88
N VAL A 343 14.93 8.56 -10.19
CA VAL A 343 15.73 8.55 -8.98
C VAL A 343 14.89 9.14 -7.85
N CYS A 344 14.87 8.43 -6.73
CA CYS A 344 14.27 8.93 -5.49
C CYS A 344 15.38 9.60 -4.69
N SER A 345 15.54 10.92 -4.85
CA SER A 345 16.63 11.67 -4.20
C SER A 345 16.40 11.88 -2.71
N ASN A 346 15.17 11.72 -2.24
CA ASN A 346 14.80 11.99 -0.86
C ASN A 346 14.00 10.82 -0.29
N PHE A 347 14.24 10.50 0.97
CA PHE A 347 13.43 9.52 1.69
C PHE A 347 12.01 10.06 1.88
N ILE A 348 11.01 9.32 1.41
CA ILE A 348 9.60 9.69 1.52
C ILE A 348 8.93 8.71 2.48
N SER A 349 8.32 9.23 3.54
CA SER A 349 7.70 8.42 4.59
C SER A 349 6.44 7.69 4.10
N HIS A 350 6.13 6.53 4.69
CA HIS A 350 4.90 5.76 4.46
C HIS A 350 3.62 6.59 4.63
N ARG A 351 3.71 7.71 5.39
CA ARG A 351 2.63 8.67 5.57
C ARG A 351 2.06 9.19 4.25
N LEU A 352 2.87 9.31 3.20
CA LEU A 352 2.38 9.68 1.87
C LEU A 352 1.34 8.68 1.37
N ALA A 353 1.69 7.40 1.33
CA ALA A 353 0.79 6.33 0.87
C ALA A 353 -0.49 6.29 1.71
N LYS A 354 -0.36 6.34 3.04
CA LYS A 354 -1.49 6.35 3.98
C LYS A 354 -2.45 7.53 3.75
N GLU A 355 -1.92 8.72 3.51
CA GLU A 355 -2.73 9.91 3.25
C GLU A 355 -3.38 9.90 1.87
N MET A 356 -2.70 9.36 0.85
CA MET A 356 -3.28 9.21 -0.49
C MET A 356 -4.37 8.12 -0.51
N MET A 357 -4.20 7.02 0.23
CA MET A 357 -5.25 6.01 0.41
C MET A 357 -6.50 6.58 1.06
N LYS A 358 -6.38 7.55 1.97
CA LYS A 358 -7.57 8.25 2.54
C LYS A 358 -8.35 9.03 1.48
N CYS A 359 -7.71 9.52 0.43
CA CYS A 359 -8.38 10.21 -0.68
C CYS A 359 -9.20 9.25 -1.56
N LEU A 360 -8.95 7.94 -1.50
CA LEU A 360 -9.78 6.95 -2.17
C LEU A 360 -11.23 6.98 -1.64
N ASN A 361 -11.43 7.28 -0.35
CA ASN A 361 -12.76 7.41 0.24
C ASN A 361 -13.62 8.48 -0.45
N GLN A 362 -13.00 9.50 -1.05
CA GLN A 362 -13.73 10.54 -1.79
C GLN A 362 -14.41 9.97 -3.04
N ALA A 363 -14.00 8.81 -3.56
CA ALA A 363 -14.66 8.16 -4.69
C ALA A 363 -16.15 7.86 -4.41
N THR A 364 -16.52 7.60 -3.15
CA THR A 364 -17.92 7.42 -2.74
C THR A 364 -18.76 8.70 -2.92
N LEU A 365 -18.17 9.86 -2.64
CA LEU A 365 -18.79 11.15 -2.89
C LEU A 365 -18.95 11.39 -4.39
N TYR A 366 -17.91 11.12 -5.18
CA TYR A 366 -17.99 11.22 -6.63
C TYR A 366 -19.06 10.29 -7.22
N PHE A 367 -19.16 9.04 -6.77
CA PHE A 367 -20.22 8.12 -7.17
C PHE A 367 -21.63 8.65 -6.83
N ALA A 368 -21.82 9.19 -5.63
CA ALA A 368 -23.09 9.80 -5.25
C ALA A 368 -23.42 11.03 -6.12
N MET A 369 -22.43 11.87 -6.42
CA MET A 369 -22.58 13.00 -7.34
C MET A 369 -22.93 12.54 -8.76
N GLY A 370 -22.36 11.44 -9.22
CA GLY A 370 -22.70 10.79 -10.48
C GLY A 370 -24.16 10.36 -10.55
N ASN A 371 -24.66 9.70 -9.50
CA ASN A 371 -26.06 9.31 -9.41
C ASN A 371 -26.99 10.52 -9.34
N LEU A 372 -26.59 11.60 -8.65
CA LEU A 372 -27.35 12.84 -8.66
C LEU A 372 -27.39 13.45 -10.08
N LEU A 373 -26.26 13.42 -10.80
CA LEU A 373 -26.17 13.92 -12.16
C LEU A 373 -27.09 13.13 -13.12
N THR A 374 -27.22 11.80 -12.96
CA THR A 374 -28.13 11.00 -13.79
C THR A 374 -29.60 11.37 -13.55
N MET A 375 -29.95 11.85 -12.36
CA MET A 375 -31.31 12.31 -12.06
C MET A 375 -31.65 13.64 -12.74
N PHE A 376 -30.66 14.39 -13.21
CA PHE A 376 -30.86 15.57 -14.06
C PHE A 376 -30.93 15.23 -15.54
N MET A 377 -31.06 13.96 -15.91
CA MET A 377 -31.10 13.57 -17.32
C MET A 377 -32.54 13.35 -17.80
N PRO A 378 -32.87 13.84 -19.01
CA PRO A 378 -34.19 13.63 -19.57
C PRO A 378 -34.35 12.15 -19.97
N THR A 379 -35.55 11.60 -19.77
CA THR A 379 -35.89 10.25 -20.22
C THR A 379 -36.64 10.33 -21.54
N THR A 380 -36.24 9.53 -22.53
CA THR A 380 -37.01 9.38 -23.76
C THR A 380 -38.27 8.57 -23.48
N LYS A 381 -39.42 9.08 -23.92
CA LYS A 381 -40.63 8.29 -24.09
C LYS A 381 -40.87 8.10 -25.57
N GLU A 382 -40.94 6.84 -25.98
CA GLU A 382 -41.34 6.47 -27.33
C GLU A 382 -42.85 6.71 -27.46
N TYR A 383 -43.24 7.52 -28.43
CA TYR A 383 -44.64 7.66 -28.81
C TYR A 383 -44.99 6.53 -29.77
N THR A 384 -45.81 5.61 -29.28
CA THR A 384 -46.53 4.69 -30.15
C THR A 384 -47.72 5.44 -30.72
N GLY A 385 -47.75 5.60 -32.06
CA GLY A 385 -48.94 6.08 -32.76
C GLY A 385 -50.11 5.12 -32.57
N GLU A 386 -51.31 5.51 -33.03
CA GLU A 386 -52.50 4.64 -32.98
C GLU A 386 -52.26 3.30 -33.69
N ASP A 387 -51.39 3.29 -34.70
CA ASP A 387 -50.99 2.11 -35.47
C ASP A 387 -49.93 1.24 -34.76
N GLY A 388 -49.48 1.64 -33.56
CA GLY A 388 -48.41 0.97 -32.81
C GLY A 388 -47.00 1.24 -33.33
N GLU A 389 -46.85 1.98 -34.43
CA GLU A 389 -45.54 2.41 -34.94
C GLU A 389 -44.97 3.57 -34.12
N ALA A 390 -43.65 3.55 -33.93
CA ALA A 390 -42.93 4.60 -33.21
C ALA A 390 -42.92 5.89 -34.06
N THR A 391 -43.80 6.82 -33.73
CA THR A 391 -43.96 8.08 -34.49
C THR A 391 -42.99 9.17 -34.03
N GLY A 392 -42.36 9.00 -32.86
CA GLY A 392 -41.33 9.92 -32.38
C GLY A 392 -40.86 9.66 -30.95
N TYR A 393 -39.87 10.44 -30.52
CA TYR A 393 -39.36 10.45 -29.15
C TYR A 393 -39.64 11.81 -28.51
N ASP A 394 -40.18 11.80 -27.31
CA ASP A 394 -40.30 13.01 -26.50
C ASP A 394 -39.45 12.92 -25.24
N TRP A 395 -38.77 14.04 -24.98
CA TRP A 395 -37.83 14.19 -23.90
C TRP A 395 -38.59 14.68 -22.69
N LYS A 396 -39.01 13.75 -21.83
CA LYS A 396 -39.66 14.11 -20.57
C LYS A 396 -38.61 14.35 -19.50
N TRP A 397 -38.54 15.58 -19.02
CA TRP A 397 -37.75 15.92 -17.84
C TRP A 397 -38.32 15.24 -16.59
N PRO A 398 -37.45 14.67 -15.73
CA PRO A 398 -37.90 14.14 -14.46
C PRO A 398 -38.53 15.27 -13.64
N ASN A 399 -39.76 15.04 -13.17
CA ASN A 399 -40.39 15.99 -12.25
C ASN A 399 -39.69 15.90 -10.90
N PHE A 400 -38.72 16.79 -10.67
CA PHE A 400 -37.90 16.82 -9.46
C PHE A 400 -38.72 16.89 -8.18
N LYS A 401 -39.92 17.49 -8.24
CA LYS A 401 -40.80 17.62 -7.08
C LYS A 401 -41.44 16.30 -6.67
N THR A 402 -41.67 15.39 -7.62
CA THR A 402 -42.38 14.12 -7.37
C THR A 402 -41.48 12.89 -7.41
N ASN A 403 -40.23 13.04 -7.88
CA ASN A 403 -39.32 11.91 -8.02
C ASN A 403 -38.60 11.59 -6.70
N LEU A 404 -39.06 10.56 -5.98
CA LEU A 404 -38.42 10.03 -4.77
C LEU A 404 -36.92 9.74 -4.98
N PHE A 405 -36.52 9.25 -6.16
CA PHE A 405 -35.13 8.90 -6.45
C PHE A 405 -34.20 10.12 -6.47
N PHE A 406 -34.70 11.31 -6.85
CA PHE A 406 -33.93 12.54 -6.80
C PHE A 406 -33.55 12.91 -5.36
N TYR A 407 -34.52 12.88 -4.44
CA TYR A 407 -34.28 13.16 -3.03
C TYR A 407 -33.39 12.11 -2.37
N LEU A 408 -33.52 10.83 -2.75
CA LEU A 408 -32.61 9.77 -2.31
C LEU A 408 -31.18 9.99 -2.81
N ALA A 409 -30.99 10.43 -4.06
CA ALA A 409 -29.67 10.76 -4.60
C ALA A 409 -29.04 11.97 -3.88
N LEU A 410 -29.82 13.02 -3.63
CA LEU A 410 -29.38 14.19 -2.86
C LEU A 410 -28.99 13.82 -1.42
N PHE A 411 -29.80 12.99 -0.77
CA PHE A 411 -29.50 12.45 0.56
C PHE A 411 -28.24 11.57 0.54
N GLY A 412 -28.05 10.77 -0.51
CA GLY A 412 -26.82 10.00 -0.75
C GLY A 412 -25.58 10.89 -0.86
N VAL A 413 -25.65 12.00 -1.60
CA VAL A 413 -24.56 12.99 -1.68
C VAL A 413 -24.28 13.60 -0.30
N PHE A 414 -25.31 13.95 0.46
CA PHE A 414 -25.15 14.49 1.82
C PHE A 414 -24.47 13.49 2.76
N ILE A 415 -24.92 12.22 2.77
CA ILE A 415 -24.27 11.16 3.56
C ILE A 415 -22.82 10.97 3.12
N SER A 416 -22.57 10.84 1.82
CA SER A 416 -21.20 10.64 1.31
C SER A 416 -20.30 11.84 1.62
N PHE A 417 -20.83 13.06 1.60
CA PHE A 417 -20.10 14.26 2.01
C PHE A 417 -19.75 14.21 3.50
N LEU A 418 -20.71 13.84 4.36
CA LEU A 418 -20.46 13.62 5.78
C LEU A 418 -19.40 12.51 5.99
N VAL A 419 -19.47 11.39 5.27
CA VAL A 419 -18.49 10.30 5.41
C VAL A 419 -17.10 10.73 4.92
N ALA A 420 -17.02 11.49 3.83
CA ALA A 420 -15.76 11.91 3.22
C ALA A 420 -15.04 13.02 4.01
N TYR A 421 -15.79 14.00 4.54
CA TYR A 421 -15.23 15.20 5.16
C TYR A 421 -15.43 15.29 6.66
N SER A 422 -16.41 14.58 7.22
CA SER A 422 -16.65 14.72 8.64
C SER A 422 -15.51 14.11 9.44
N PRO A 423 -14.90 14.88 10.35
CA PRO A 423 -13.94 14.36 11.30
C PRO A 423 -14.64 13.58 12.42
N ILE A 424 -15.96 13.28 12.30
CA ILE A 424 -16.68 12.33 13.18
C ILE A 424 -15.75 11.14 13.30
N LYS A 425 -15.10 11.08 14.47
CA LYS A 425 -13.82 10.40 14.62
C LYS A 425 -13.99 9.03 14.04
N LYS A 426 -13.08 8.56 13.18
CA LYS A 426 -13.04 7.13 12.81
C LYS A 426 -13.21 6.26 14.07
N ALA A 427 -12.73 6.74 15.22
CA ALA A 427 -13.00 6.20 16.54
C ALA A 427 -14.48 6.11 16.98
N SER A 428 -15.40 7.04 16.67
CA SER A 428 -16.82 6.92 17.06
C SER A 428 -17.59 5.97 16.15
N LEU A 429 -17.38 6.00 14.83
CA LEU A 429 -17.98 5.02 13.92
C LEU A 429 -17.37 3.62 14.13
N TYR A 430 -16.07 3.52 14.34
CA TYR A 430 -15.40 2.28 14.73
C TYR A 430 -15.85 1.80 16.11
N LYS A 431 -16.03 2.70 17.09
CA LYS A 431 -16.61 2.34 18.40
C LYS A 431 -18.06 1.93 18.26
N PHE A 432 -18.84 2.54 17.38
CA PHE A 432 -20.24 2.20 17.14
C PHE A 432 -20.34 0.83 16.46
N TYR A 433 -19.56 0.62 15.40
CA TYR A 433 -19.40 -0.66 14.71
C TYR A 433 -18.90 -1.77 15.64
N ASN A 434 -17.83 -1.51 16.41
CA ASN A 434 -17.36 -2.44 17.42
C ASN A 434 -18.40 -2.63 18.52
N LYS A 435 -19.16 -1.62 18.94
CA LYS A 435 -20.22 -1.81 19.94
C LYS A 435 -21.33 -2.74 19.45
N PHE A 436 -21.60 -2.75 18.14
CA PHE A 436 -22.58 -3.66 17.52
C PHE A 436 -22.02 -5.06 17.21
N ILE A 437 -20.71 -5.21 17.05
CA ILE A 437 -20.07 -6.49 16.65
C ILE A 437 -19.25 -7.12 17.78
N SER A 438 -19.00 -6.40 18.89
CA SER A 438 -18.11 -6.86 19.96
C SER A 438 -18.72 -7.88 20.92
N GLU A 439 -19.95 -8.34 20.73
CA GLU A 439 -20.47 -9.44 21.55
C GLU A 439 -19.69 -10.76 21.38
N ASN A 440 -18.83 -10.89 20.34
CA ASN A 440 -18.01 -12.09 20.11
C ASN A 440 -16.48 -11.88 20.13
N LYS A 441 -15.97 -10.73 20.62
CA LYS A 441 -14.54 -10.35 20.43
C LYS A 441 -13.59 -10.57 21.61
N ASN A 442 -14.03 -11.14 22.73
CA ASN A 442 -13.16 -11.32 23.90
C ASN A 442 -12.05 -12.36 23.71
N GLU A 443 -12.13 -13.26 22.72
CA GLU A 443 -11.07 -14.25 22.46
C GLU A 443 -10.02 -13.81 21.41
N ARG A 444 -10.35 -12.89 20.48
CA ARG A 444 -9.43 -12.52 19.39
C ARG A 444 -8.39 -11.47 19.74
N ASN A 445 -8.63 -10.63 20.75
CA ASN A 445 -7.72 -9.54 21.12
C ASN A 445 -6.39 -10.02 21.74
N PHE A 446 -6.33 -11.25 22.26
CA PHE A 446 -5.09 -11.81 22.82
C PHE A 446 -4.16 -12.36 21.74
N GLU A 447 -4.70 -12.85 20.62
CA GLU A 447 -3.91 -13.36 19.47
C GLU A 447 -3.29 -12.23 18.63
N GLU A 448 -4.01 -11.13 18.42
CA GLU A 448 -3.49 -9.98 17.64
C GLU A 448 -2.33 -9.27 18.38
N THR A 449 -2.45 -9.07 19.69
CA THR A 449 -1.38 -8.46 20.51
C THR A 449 -0.10 -9.33 20.54
N TYR A 450 -0.23 -10.63 20.34
CA TYR A 450 0.89 -11.60 20.36
C TYR A 450 1.63 -11.68 19.01
N ILE A 451 0.94 -11.47 17.90
CA ILE A 451 1.54 -11.40 16.55
C ILE A 451 2.33 -10.10 16.38
N ASP A 452 1.85 -9.01 16.99
CA ASP A 452 2.43 -7.67 16.86
C ASP A 452 3.81 -7.56 17.56
N ILE A 453 3.94 -8.09 18.77
CA ILE A 453 5.23 -8.15 19.50
C ILE A 453 6.26 -9.02 18.77
N LYS A 454 5.81 -10.08 18.08
CA LYS A 454 6.68 -10.96 17.28
C LYS A 454 7.23 -10.24 16.04
N GLN A 455 6.43 -9.37 15.41
CA GLN A 455 6.85 -8.57 14.26
C GLN A 455 7.78 -7.42 14.65
N THR A 456 7.53 -6.72 15.77
CA THR A 456 8.43 -5.65 16.23
C THR A 456 9.80 -6.19 16.63
N VAL A 457 9.87 -7.40 17.20
CA VAL A 457 11.15 -8.06 17.54
C VAL A 457 11.88 -8.56 16.29
N GLN A 458 11.17 -9.03 15.25
CA GLN A 458 11.79 -9.40 13.97
C GLN A 458 12.29 -8.19 13.16
N GLN A 459 11.59 -7.06 13.20
CA GLN A 459 12.01 -5.84 12.49
C GLN A 459 13.24 -5.17 13.11
N LEU A 460 13.45 -5.33 14.42
CA LEU A 460 14.70 -4.91 15.09
C LEU A 460 15.91 -5.74 14.64
N ASP A 461 15.69 -6.99 14.18
CA ASP A 461 16.75 -7.87 13.66
C ASP A 461 17.02 -7.65 12.16
N ASP A 462 16.11 -7.02 11.40
CA ASP A 462 16.23 -6.87 9.94
C ASP A 462 17.11 -5.68 9.51
N TYR A 463 17.25 -4.62 10.31
CA TYR A 463 18.09 -3.45 9.95
C TYR A 463 19.58 -3.81 9.89
N ASP A 464 20.03 -4.77 10.71
CA ASP A 464 21.40 -5.29 10.72
C ASP A 464 21.66 -6.30 9.58
N PHE A 465 20.62 -6.82 8.91
CA PHE A 465 20.77 -7.84 7.87
C PHE A 465 21.17 -7.28 6.48
N TYR A 466 20.98 -5.98 6.25
CA TYR A 466 21.31 -5.33 4.98
C TYR A 466 22.75 -4.81 4.91
N HIS A 467 23.46 -4.73 6.05
CA HIS A 467 24.89 -4.45 6.04
C HIS A 467 25.67 -5.78 5.89
N PRO A 468 26.49 -5.98 4.84
CA PRO A 468 27.14 -7.27 4.55
C PRO A 468 27.96 -7.84 5.72
N ILE A 469 28.52 -6.95 6.53
CA ILE A 469 29.35 -7.28 7.71
C ILE A 469 28.49 -7.84 8.86
N HIS A 470 27.32 -7.25 9.12
CA HIS A 470 26.43 -7.68 10.20
C HIS A 470 25.66 -8.95 9.84
N LYS A 471 25.25 -9.10 8.57
CA LYS A 471 24.63 -10.33 8.06
C LYS A 471 25.47 -11.59 8.37
N ASN A 472 26.78 -11.54 8.11
CA ASN A 472 27.66 -12.68 8.37
C ASN A 472 27.85 -12.95 9.86
N TYR A 473 27.90 -11.91 10.69
CA TYR A 473 27.98 -12.04 12.15
C TYR A 473 26.69 -12.66 12.73
N VAL A 474 25.53 -12.16 12.33
CA VAL A 474 24.21 -12.65 12.76
C VAL A 474 24.00 -14.09 12.30
N LEU A 475 24.33 -14.42 11.04
CA LEU A 475 24.26 -15.81 10.55
C LEU A 475 25.18 -16.75 11.34
N LYS A 476 26.40 -16.32 11.68
CA LYS A 476 27.32 -17.11 12.50
C LYS A 476 26.79 -17.32 13.93
N HIS A 477 26.17 -16.28 14.51
CA HIS A 477 25.58 -16.37 15.84
C HIS A 477 24.34 -17.27 15.86
N LEU A 478 23.47 -17.19 14.85
CA LEU A 478 22.30 -18.06 14.70
C LEU A 478 22.71 -19.52 14.46
N GLN A 479 23.75 -19.77 13.67
CA GLN A 479 24.31 -21.11 13.48
C GLN A 479 24.88 -21.68 14.80
N ALA A 480 25.54 -20.86 15.61
CA ALA A 480 26.03 -21.28 16.93
C ALA A 480 24.87 -21.62 17.88
N GLN A 481 23.84 -20.78 17.94
CA GLN A 481 22.64 -21.04 18.75
C GLN A 481 21.92 -22.31 18.32
N ASN A 482 21.73 -22.53 17.02
CA ASN A 482 21.10 -23.75 16.50
C ASN A 482 21.91 -25.00 16.85
N LYS A 483 23.24 -24.93 16.82
CA LYS A 483 24.11 -26.04 17.26
C LYS A 483 23.96 -26.34 18.76
N GLU A 484 23.87 -25.32 19.61
CA GLU A 484 23.64 -25.53 21.04
C GLU A 484 22.26 -26.11 21.32
N LEU A 485 21.23 -25.64 20.61
CA LEU A 485 19.85 -26.08 20.76
C LEU A 485 19.70 -27.54 20.31
N PHE A 486 20.33 -27.91 19.21
CA PHE A 486 20.44 -29.29 18.76
C PHE A 486 21.12 -30.19 19.79
N LYS A 487 22.24 -29.73 20.38
CA LYS A 487 22.95 -30.47 21.44
C LYS A 487 22.09 -30.68 22.69
N LYS A 488 21.31 -29.66 23.10
CA LYS A 488 20.37 -29.78 24.24
C LYS A 488 19.24 -30.77 23.97
N ASN A 489 18.62 -30.71 22.80
CA ASN A 489 17.54 -31.62 22.43
C ASN A 489 18.04 -33.07 22.32
N PHE A 490 19.25 -33.26 21.79
CA PHE A 490 19.90 -34.57 21.73
C PHE A 490 20.14 -35.14 23.14
N LEU A 491 20.67 -34.34 24.08
CA LEU A 491 20.89 -34.77 25.47
C LEU A 491 19.57 -35.09 26.19
N GLN A 492 18.53 -34.27 26.01
CA GLN A 492 17.20 -34.54 26.58
C GLN A 492 16.58 -35.83 26.04
N THR A 493 16.78 -36.11 24.75
CA THR A 493 16.31 -37.35 24.12
C THR A 493 17.04 -38.57 24.69
N GLN A 494 18.35 -38.48 24.91
CA GLN A 494 19.10 -39.55 25.58
C GLN A 494 18.64 -39.77 27.03
N GLU A 495 18.41 -38.70 27.79
CA GLU A 495 17.89 -38.81 29.16
C GLU A 495 16.50 -39.44 29.22
N ALA A 496 15.61 -39.10 28.26
CA ALA A 496 14.28 -39.70 28.16
C ALA A 496 14.36 -41.20 27.85
N ASN A 497 15.22 -41.59 26.89
CA ASN A 497 15.42 -42.99 26.53
C ASN A 497 16.02 -43.80 27.70
N ASN A 498 16.98 -43.25 28.42
CA ASN A 498 17.56 -43.89 29.61
C ASN A 498 16.53 -44.08 30.73
N LYS A 499 15.63 -43.10 30.95
CA LYS A 499 14.52 -43.24 31.91
C LYS A 499 13.52 -44.32 31.49
N GLN A 500 13.26 -44.47 30.19
CA GLN A 500 12.35 -45.48 29.67
C GLN A 500 12.94 -46.89 29.72
N GLN A 501 14.25 -47.05 29.47
CA GLN A 501 14.98 -48.30 29.69
C GLN A 501 14.99 -48.71 31.16
N ASN A 502 15.17 -47.76 32.08
CA ASN A 502 15.12 -48.08 33.51
C ASN A 502 13.73 -48.50 34.00
N LYS A 503 12.65 -47.94 33.43
CA LYS A 503 11.26 -48.36 33.73
C LYS A 503 10.91 -49.73 33.14
N THR A 504 11.42 -50.07 31.96
CA THR A 504 11.19 -51.39 31.36
C THR A 504 11.94 -52.48 32.12
N ASN A 505 13.15 -52.18 32.61
CA ASN A 505 13.92 -53.09 33.47
C ASN A 505 13.33 -53.24 34.89
N SER A 506 12.58 -52.26 35.41
CA SER A 506 11.86 -52.43 36.68
C SER A 506 10.59 -53.27 36.53
N ASN A 507 9.90 -53.16 35.40
CA ASN A 507 8.67 -53.91 35.15
C ASN A 507 8.92 -55.38 34.76
N SER A 508 10.05 -55.69 34.13
CA SER A 508 10.44 -57.08 33.86
C SER A 508 10.76 -57.87 35.14
N LYS A 509 11.22 -57.20 36.22
CA LYS A 509 11.38 -57.80 37.55
C LYS A 509 10.06 -58.03 38.30
N PHE A 510 8.97 -57.37 37.89
CA PHE A 510 7.66 -57.50 38.56
C PHE A 510 6.81 -58.62 37.94
N LEU A 511 6.97 -58.88 36.64
CA LEU A 511 6.24 -59.93 35.93
C LEU A 511 6.78 -61.35 36.19
N SER A 512 7.98 -61.51 36.75
CA SER A 512 8.53 -62.84 37.09
C SER A 512 7.96 -63.45 38.38
N ASN A 513 7.16 -62.72 39.18
CA ASN A 513 6.66 -63.19 40.48
C ASN A 513 5.15 -63.47 40.54
N THR A 514 4.42 -63.38 39.43
CA THR A 514 2.95 -63.47 39.46
C THR A 514 2.41 -64.44 38.41
N LEU A 515 2.74 -65.73 38.53
CA LEU A 515 2.09 -66.80 37.75
C LEU A 515 2.14 -68.13 38.53
N ILE A 516 1.33 -68.24 39.59
CA ILE A 516 1.02 -69.54 40.23
C ILE A 516 -0.47 -69.54 40.64
N MET A 517 -1.18 -70.57 40.17
CA MET A 517 -2.54 -71.07 40.55
C MET A 517 -3.77 -70.31 40.03
N SER A 518 -4.59 -70.94 39.19
CA SER A 518 -5.67 -71.85 39.63
C SER A 518 -6.50 -72.39 38.43
N PRO A 519 -7.11 -73.60 38.52
CA PRO A 519 -7.61 -74.34 37.36
C PRO A 519 -9.15 -74.42 37.25
N ASN A 520 -9.56 -75.08 36.15
CA ASN A 520 -10.84 -75.78 35.93
C ASN A 520 -12.13 -74.96 35.79
N ASN A 521 -12.66 -74.94 34.57
CA ASN A 521 -14.00 -75.51 34.39
C ASN A 521 -14.20 -76.12 32.99
N LYS A 522 -14.83 -77.29 32.96
CA LYS A 522 -15.18 -78.11 31.79
C LYS A 522 -16.57 -77.72 31.27
N GLY A 523 -16.80 -77.91 29.97
CA GLY A 523 -18.14 -78.24 29.44
C GLY A 523 -18.50 -77.68 28.07
N ASN A 524 -18.31 -78.53 27.04
CA ASN A 524 -19.14 -78.75 25.84
C ASN A 524 -19.39 -77.55 24.87
N SER A 525 -18.82 -77.47 23.66
CA SER A 525 -18.83 -78.33 22.45
C SER A 525 -19.92 -77.96 21.44
N GLU A 526 -19.50 -77.30 20.36
CA GLU A 526 -20.02 -77.37 18.97
C GLU A 526 -18.95 -76.66 18.09
N ILE A 527 -17.93 -77.38 17.61
CA ILE A 527 -17.76 -77.89 16.23
C ILE A 527 -18.33 -76.95 15.15
N TYR A 528 -17.44 -76.20 14.47
CA TYR A 528 -17.31 -76.22 13.00
C TYR A 528 -15.88 -75.80 12.57
N SER A 529 -15.22 -76.77 11.95
CA SER A 529 -14.16 -76.73 10.92
C SER A 529 -13.21 -75.53 10.78
N PHE A 530 -11.93 -75.87 10.96
CA PHE A 530 -10.76 -75.38 10.22
C PHE A 530 -11.00 -75.30 8.70
N ASP A 531 -10.64 -74.17 8.08
CA ASP A 531 -9.81 -74.10 6.87
C ASP A 531 -9.63 -72.65 6.41
N SER A 532 -8.38 -72.16 6.43
CA SER A 532 -7.76 -71.21 5.49
C SER A 532 -6.57 -70.48 6.14
N LEU A 533 -5.43 -71.15 6.06
CA LEU A 533 -4.12 -70.52 6.08
C LEU A 533 -3.86 -69.80 4.75
N ASN A 534 -3.06 -68.73 4.82
CA ASN A 534 -2.25 -68.15 3.75
C ASN A 534 -2.97 -67.45 2.58
N GLU A 535 -3.32 -66.17 2.78
CA GLU A 535 -3.38 -65.24 1.64
C GLU A 535 -3.25 -63.75 2.00
N ASN A 536 -2.23 -63.34 2.77
CA ASN A 536 -2.01 -61.90 3.00
C ASN A 536 -0.56 -61.39 3.15
N GLU A 537 0.44 -62.12 2.63
CA GLU A 537 1.83 -61.62 2.54
C GLU A 537 2.33 -61.33 1.11
N LYS A 538 1.52 -61.49 0.06
CA LYS A 538 1.93 -61.15 -1.32
C LYS A 538 1.50 -59.78 -1.82
N ASN A 539 0.73 -59.01 -1.05
CA ASN A 539 0.26 -57.67 -1.44
C ASN A 539 1.00 -56.48 -0.79
N LYS A 540 2.16 -56.71 -0.17
CA LYS A 540 3.02 -55.63 0.36
C LYS A 540 4.31 -55.37 -0.42
N GLN A 541 4.68 -56.22 -1.39
CA GLN A 541 5.84 -55.99 -2.27
C GLN A 541 5.51 -55.22 -3.57
N SER A 542 4.24 -55.03 -3.91
CA SER A 542 3.81 -54.35 -5.15
C SER A 542 3.66 -52.83 -5.03
N TYR A 543 3.84 -52.25 -3.83
CA TYR A 543 3.77 -50.78 -3.62
C TYR A 543 5.14 -50.08 -3.53
N ILE A 544 6.25 -50.81 -3.68
CA ILE A 544 7.62 -50.23 -3.59
C ILE A 544 8.29 -50.06 -4.97
N ASN A 545 7.76 -50.66 -6.04
CA ASN A 545 8.36 -50.57 -7.40
C ASN A 545 7.56 -49.72 -8.41
N ALA A 546 6.64 -48.86 -7.97
CA ALA A 546 5.85 -47.99 -8.85
C ALA A 546 6.12 -46.49 -8.63
N LYS A 547 7.37 -46.09 -8.37
CA LYS A 547 7.78 -44.67 -8.29
C LYS A 547 9.07 -44.34 -9.05
N SER A 548 9.46 -45.18 -9.99
CA SER A 548 10.63 -44.95 -10.87
C SER A 548 10.20 -44.93 -12.33
N LEU A 549 9.45 -43.90 -12.75
CA LEU A 549 9.32 -43.54 -14.16
C LEU A 549 8.78 -42.10 -14.25
N TYR A 550 9.55 -41.25 -14.95
CA TYR A 550 9.33 -39.84 -15.33
C TYR A 550 9.60 -38.74 -14.29
N ASP A 551 10.82 -38.19 -14.30
CA ASP A 551 11.09 -36.76 -14.57
C ASP A 551 12.60 -36.53 -14.90
N PRO A 552 13.02 -36.23 -16.14
CA PRO A 552 14.44 -36.07 -16.49
C PRO A 552 15.05 -34.70 -16.11
N GLN A 553 14.28 -33.76 -15.55
CA GLN A 553 14.77 -32.40 -15.28
C GLN A 553 15.50 -32.24 -13.93
N GLY A 554 15.26 -33.12 -12.96
CA GLY A 554 15.85 -33.00 -11.62
C GLY A 554 17.35 -33.30 -11.51
N SER A 555 17.93 -34.07 -12.45
CA SER A 555 19.37 -34.41 -12.38
C SER A 555 20.27 -33.32 -12.96
N GLN A 556 19.78 -32.52 -13.91
CA GLN A 556 20.52 -31.37 -14.44
C GLN A 556 20.61 -30.24 -13.42
N ASP A 557 19.56 -30.01 -12.63
CA ASP A 557 19.57 -28.97 -11.59
C ASP A 557 20.52 -29.29 -10.42
N LEU A 558 20.64 -30.56 -10.03
CA LEU A 558 21.59 -30.99 -9.01
C LEU A 558 23.05 -30.86 -9.51
N SER A 559 23.29 -31.20 -10.78
CA SER A 559 24.59 -31.02 -11.43
C SER A 559 24.98 -29.54 -11.52
N ASN A 560 24.06 -28.67 -11.94
CA ASN A 560 24.29 -27.23 -12.03
C ASN A 560 24.54 -26.60 -10.66
N TYR A 561 23.85 -27.08 -9.61
CA TYR A 561 24.08 -26.62 -8.23
C TYR A 561 25.46 -27.01 -7.69
N LEU A 562 25.93 -28.23 -7.97
CA LEU A 562 27.27 -28.69 -7.56
C LEU A 562 28.37 -27.92 -8.30
N VAL A 563 28.22 -27.68 -9.61
CA VAL A 563 29.16 -26.86 -10.39
C VAL A 563 29.20 -25.42 -9.87
N PHE A 564 28.05 -24.85 -9.51
CA PHE A 564 28.00 -23.51 -8.91
C PHE A 564 28.71 -23.44 -7.55
N GLN A 565 28.57 -24.46 -6.69
CA GLN A 565 29.32 -24.54 -5.44
C GLN A 565 30.83 -24.69 -5.64
N GLU A 566 31.25 -25.44 -6.65
CA GLU A 566 32.66 -25.64 -6.96
C GLU A 566 33.31 -24.34 -7.45
N ILE A 567 32.63 -23.59 -8.31
CA ILE A 567 33.06 -22.25 -8.76
C ILE A 567 33.18 -21.28 -7.58
N GLN A 568 32.22 -21.26 -6.66
CA GLN A 568 32.26 -20.42 -5.45
C GLN A 568 33.45 -20.77 -4.56
N ASN A 569 33.74 -22.06 -4.38
CA ASN A 569 34.87 -22.53 -3.58
C ASN A 569 36.21 -22.18 -4.23
N GLN A 570 36.29 -22.24 -5.56
CA GLN A 570 37.50 -21.88 -6.31
C GLN A 570 37.78 -20.38 -6.25
N GLN A 571 36.76 -19.53 -6.43
CA GLN A 571 36.90 -18.07 -6.26
C GLN A 571 37.37 -17.68 -4.86
N LYS A 572 36.87 -18.38 -3.83
CA LYS A 572 37.28 -18.17 -2.44
C LYS A 572 38.75 -18.56 -2.20
N GLN A 573 39.20 -19.68 -2.79
CA GLN A 573 40.61 -20.11 -2.73
C GLN A 573 41.53 -19.09 -3.43
N ASP A 574 41.11 -18.52 -4.56
CA ASP A 574 41.90 -17.54 -5.30
C ASP A 574 42.01 -16.19 -4.56
N LEU A 575 40.95 -15.75 -3.89
CA LEU A 575 40.97 -14.59 -2.99
C LEU A 575 41.96 -14.79 -1.84
N ILE A 576 41.94 -15.95 -1.18
CA ILE A 576 42.89 -16.29 -0.11
C ILE A 576 44.33 -16.27 -0.63
N LYS A 577 44.58 -16.82 -1.83
CA LYS A 577 45.91 -16.77 -2.45
C LYS A 577 46.34 -15.35 -2.80
N GLN A 578 45.43 -14.48 -3.25
CA GLN A 578 45.73 -13.07 -3.51
C GLN A 578 46.05 -12.30 -2.22
N GLU A 579 45.27 -12.48 -1.15
CA GLU A 579 45.55 -11.88 0.15
C GLU A 579 46.90 -12.32 0.70
N GLN A 580 47.22 -13.62 0.60
CA GLN A 580 48.54 -14.13 1.01
C GLN A 580 49.69 -13.56 0.17
N LYS A 581 49.48 -13.33 -1.14
CA LYS A 581 50.47 -12.66 -2.00
C LYS A 581 50.66 -11.18 -1.61
N ILE A 582 49.59 -10.48 -1.26
CA ILE A 582 49.66 -9.08 -0.79
C ILE A 582 50.41 -9.01 0.55
N LEU A 583 50.07 -9.89 1.51
CA LEU A 583 50.75 -10.00 2.80
C LEU A 583 52.24 -10.33 2.67
N LYS A 584 52.62 -11.17 1.70
CA LYS A 584 54.03 -11.46 1.39
C LYS A 584 54.78 -10.31 0.69
N LYS A 585 54.08 -9.36 0.06
CA LYS A 585 54.68 -8.15 -0.52
C LYS A 585 54.81 -7.01 0.50
N GLN A 586 53.99 -7.04 1.56
CA GLN A 586 54.01 -6.04 2.64
C GLN A 586 55.02 -6.37 3.74
N LYS A 587 55.38 -7.66 3.90
CA LYS A 587 56.53 -8.11 4.69
C LYS A 587 57.78 -8.10 3.83
#